data_AF-A0A380K3S0-F1
#
_entry.id   AF-A0A380K3S0-F1
#
_cell.length_a   1.000
_cell.length_b   1.000
_cell.length_c   1.000
_cell.angle_alpha   90.00
_cell.angle_beta   90.00
_cell.angle_gamma   90.00
#
_symmetry.space_group_name_H-M   'P 1'
#
loop_
_entity.id
_entity.type
_entity.pdbx_description
1 polymer ?
#
loop_
_entity_poly.entity_id
_entity_poly.type
_entity_poly.pdbx_seq_one_letter_code
_entity_poly.pdbx_strand_id
1 'polypeptide(L)'
;MQAQLDVFTSRDYQYGLTLLEEYFQQILKKSHYSYNDLLIINLYFFCCALGLEDKSHMEQLASRVIEDIDYSDLDRVYATERILVTLLINAEPEDYLTYTSVLRDIIERTNNFQHKPAVYAFEAKYYLLVKKDKAKAKALYDKAILFANMLNDEALAEEFIRESEKDLKT
;
A
#
# COMPACT_ATOMS: atom_id res chain seq x y z
N MET A 1 -10.68 -1.78 -20.96
CA MET A 1 -12.15 -1.58 -21.06
C MET A 1 -12.85 -2.76 -21.73
N GLN A 2 -12.36 -3.32 -22.84
CA GLN A 2 -12.95 -4.53 -23.47
C GLN A 2 -12.94 -5.77 -22.57
N ALA A 3 -11.82 -6.07 -21.92
CA ALA A 3 -11.70 -7.24 -21.02
C ALA A 3 -12.67 -7.19 -19.83
N GLN A 4 -13.00 -6.00 -19.31
CA GLN A 4 -14.00 -5.86 -18.25
C GLN A 4 -15.41 -6.16 -18.77
N LEU A 5 -15.75 -5.71 -19.98
CA LEU A 5 -17.05 -5.98 -20.61
C LEU A 5 -17.23 -7.47 -20.93
N ASP A 6 -16.18 -8.16 -21.35
CA ASP A 6 -16.24 -9.60 -21.71
C ASP A 6 -16.44 -10.49 -20.46
N VAL A 7 -15.85 -10.13 -19.31
CA VAL A 7 -16.05 -10.82 -18.03
C VAL A 7 -17.47 -10.59 -17.47
N PHE A 8 -18.00 -9.37 -17.59
CA PHE A 8 -19.36 -9.07 -17.13
C PHE A 8 -20.44 -9.70 -18.03
N THR A 9 -20.17 -9.93 -19.31
CA THR A 9 -21.14 -10.49 -20.27
C THR A 9 -21.17 -12.02 -20.29
N SER A 10 -20.07 -12.71 -19.98
CA SER A 10 -20.03 -14.18 -20.08
C SER A 10 -20.72 -14.93 -18.94
N ARG A 11 -21.01 -14.26 -17.79
CA ARG A 11 -21.46 -14.91 -16.53
C ARG A 11 -20.58 -16.07 -16.08
N ASP A 12 -19.36 -16.17 -16.61
CA ASP A 12 -18.44 -17.25 -16.33
C ASP A 12 -17.26 -16.68 -15.54
N TYR A 13 -17.41 -16.72 -14.22
CA TYR A 13 -16.37 -16.30 -13.28
C TYR A 13 -15.04 -17.04 -13.53
N GLN A 14 -15.08 -18.27 -14.04
CA GLN A 14 -13.87 -19.04 -14.35
C GLN A 14 -13.11 -18.48 -15.56
N TYR A 15 -13.82 -17.95 -16.57
CA TYR A 15 -13.20 -17.28 -17.72
C TYR A 15 -12.49 -15.98 -17.30
N GLY A 16 -13.12 -15.19 -16.43
CA GLY A 16 -12.53 -13.96 -15.89
C GLY A 16 -11.29 -14.20 -15.03
N LEU A 17 -11.28 -15.27 -14.23
CA LEU A 17 -10.12 -15.66 -13.44
C LEU A 17 -8.96 -16.15 -14.30
N THR A 18 -9.24 -17.03 -15.28
CA THR A 18 -8.21 -17.56 -16.19
C THR A 18 -7.54 -16.42 -16.97
N LEU A 19 -8.34 -15.47 -17.46
CA LEU A 19 -7.83 -14.30 -18.16
C LEU A 19 -6.98 -13.40 -17.24
N LEU A 20 -7.41 -13.18 -15.99
CA LEU A 20 -6.64 -12.41 -15.01
C LEU A 20 -5.30 -13.09 -14.70
N GLU A 21 -5.28 -14.42 -14.59
CA GLU A 21 -4.06 -15.21 -14.39
C GLU A 21 -3.10 -15.08 -15.58
N GLU A 22 -3.60 -15.16 -16.81
CA GLU A 22 -2.80 -14.94 -18.02
C GLU A 22 -2.22 -13.52 -18.08
N TYR A 23 -3.00 -12.49 -17.73
CA TYR A 23 -2.52 -11.12 -17.63
C TYR A 23 -1.44 -10.99 -16.56
N PHE A 24 -1.62 -11.63 -15.40
CA PHE A 24 -0.62 -11.62 -14.32
C PHE A 24 0.71 -12.24 -14.76
N GLN A 25 0.67 -13.37 -15.47
CA GLN A 25 1.89 -14.00 -16.01
C GLN A 25 2.63 -13.12 -17.02
N GLN A 26 1.93 -12.24 -17.73
CA GLN A 26 2.56 -11.23 -18.60
C GLN A 26 3.18 -10.10 -17.78
N ILE A 27 2.49 -9.62 -16.73
CA ILE A 27 2.99 -8.59 -15.82
C ILE A 27 4.32 -9.01 -15.19
N LEU A 28 4.45 -10.27 -14.77
CA LEU A 28 5.68 -10.81 -14.17
C LEU A 28 6.92 -10.72 -15.10
N LYS A 29 6.73 -10.53 -16.41
CA LYS A 29 7.80 -10.45 -17.41
C LYS A 29 8.12 -9.01 -17.84
N LYS A 30 7.32 -8.03 -17.46
CA LYS A 30 7.49 -6.63 -17.87
C LYS A 30 8.59 -5.93 -17.05
N SER A 31 9.27 -4.98 -17.70
CA SER A 31 10.19 -4.04 -17.05
C SER A 31 9.55 -2.70 -16.71
N HIS A 32 8.47 -2.34 -17.40
CA HIS A 32 7.68 -1.13 -17.17
C HIS A 32 6.20 -1.48 -17.10
N TYR A 33 5.50 -0.91 -16.12
CA TYR A 33 4.10 -1.17 -15.84
C TYR A 33 3.22 -0.04 -16.33
N SER A 34 2.23 -0.38 -17.16
CA SER A 34 1.14 0.54 -17.45
C SER A 34 0.25 0.74 -16.23
N TYR A 35 -0.60 1.77 -16.24
CA TYR A 35 -1.60 1.99 -15.19
C TYR A 35 -2.46 0.74 -14.92
N ASN A 36 -2.89 0.01 -15.96
CA ASN A 36 -3.66 -1.22 -15.79
C ASN A 36 -2.86 -2.35 -15.14
N ASP A 37 -1.56 -2.45 -15.46
CA ASP A 37 -0.69 -3.43 -14.81
C ASP A 37 -0.59 -3.13 -13.30
N LEU A 38 -0.42 -1.85 -12.93
CA LEU A 38 -0.41 -1.42 -11.52
C LEU A 38 -1.72 -1.74 -10.80
N LEU A 39 -2.87 -1.56 -11.44
CA LEU A 39 -4.16 -1.95 -10.85
C LEU A 39 -4.26 -3.46 -10.57
N ILE A 40 -3.78 -4.29 -11.49
CA ILE A 40 -3.78 -5.75 -11.32
C ILE A 40 -2.79 -6.17 -10.22
N ILE A 41 -1.60 -5.57 -10.17
CA ILE A 41 -0.63 -5.79 -9.08
C ILE A 41 -1.24 -5.42 -7.74
N ASN A 42 -1.92 -4.28 -7.65
CA ASN A 42 -2.58 -3.85 -6.42
C ASN A 42 -3.66 -4.84 -5.96
N LEU A 43 -4.45 -5.36 -6.90
CA LEU A 43 -5.45 -6.39 -6.62
C LEU A 43 -4.79 -7.67 -6.09
N TYR A 44 -3.69 -8.11 -6.70
CA TYR A 44 -2.91 -9.26 -6.22
C TYR A 44 -2.42 -9.06 -4.79
N PHE A 45 -1.83 -7.91 -4.45
CA PHE A 45 -1.39 -7.61 -3.08
C PHE A 45 -2.55 -7.54 -2.08
N PHE A 46 -3.71 -7.05 -2.51
CA PHE A 46 -4.91 -7.05 -1.68
C PHE A 46 -5.40 -8.48 -1.40
N CYS A 47 -5.43 -9.35 -2.41
CA CYS A 47 -5.75 -10.78 -2.23
C CYS A 47 -4.75 -11.46 -1.28
N CYS A 48 -3.46 -11.15 -1.38
CA CYS A 48 -2.45 -11.62 -0.44
C CYS A 48 -2.74 -11.18 1.01
N ALA A 49 -3.17 -9.94 1.22
CA ALA A 49 -3.52 -9.41 2.55
C ALA A 49 -4.72 -10.15 3.17
N LEU A 50 -5.67 -10.57 2.33
CA LEU A 50 -6.85 -11.33 2.75
C LEU A 50 -6.58 -12.83 2.87
N GLY A 51 -5.38 -13.31 2.52
CA GLY A 51 -5.06 -14.75 2.50
C GLY A 51 -5.76 -15.53 1.39
N LEU A 52 -6.20 -14.83 0.33
CA LEU A 52 -6.85 -15.43 -0.85
C LEU A 52 -5.86 -15.89 -1.91
N GLU A 53 -4.63 -15.40 -1.85
CA GLU A 53 -3.55 -15.69 -2.79
C GLU A 53 -2.22 -15.84 -2.05
N ASP A 54 -1.27 -16.59 -2.59
CA ASP A 54 0.05 -16.74 -2.00
C ASP A 54 0.97 -15.54 -2.30
N LYS A 55 1.94 -15.32 -1.42
CA LYS A 55 2.84 -14.16 -1.46
C LYS A 55 4.11 -14.37 -2.30
N SER A 56 4.21 -15.45 -3.08
CA SER A 56 5.46 -15.85 -3.78
C SER A 56 6.03 -14.77 -4.70
N HIS A 57 5.18 -13.97 -5.32
CA HIS A 57 5.59 -12.90 -6.24
C HIS A 57 5.59 -11.50 -5.60
N MET A 58 5.18 -11.38 -4.32
CA MET A 58 4.92 -10.11 -3.68
C MET A 58 6.18 -9.25 -3.56
N GLU A 59 7.28 -9.81 -3.03
CA GLU A 59 8.55 -9.10 -2.84
C GLU A 59 9.14 -8.63 -4.19
N GLN A 60 9.16 -9.52 -5.18
CA GLN A 60 9.66 -9.22 -6.52
C GLN A 60 8.86 -8.09 -7.20
N LEU A 61 7.53 -8.14 -7.13
CA LEU A 61 6.66 -7.11 -7.70
C LEU A 61 6.79 -5.79 -6.93
N ALA A 62 6.90 -5.82 -5.61
CA ALA A 62 7.08 -4.63 -4.79
C ALA A 62 8.35 -3.86 -5.19
N SER A 63 9.49 -4.55 -5.32
CA SER A 63 10.76 -3.93 -5.76
C SER A 63 10.60 -3.27 -7.13
N ARG A 64 10.01 -4.00 -8.10
CA ARG A 64 9.85 -3.50 -9.47
C ARG A 64 8.91 -2.32 -9.56
N VAL A 65 7.81 -2.31 -8.82
CA VAL A 65 6.88 -1.18 -8.79
C VAL A 65 7.59 0.08 -8.28
N ILE A 66 8.43 -0.05 -7.23
CA ILE A 66 9.19 1.08 -6.68
C ILE A 66 10.25 1.58 -7.68
N GLU A 67 10.93 0.66 -8.36
CA GLU A 67 11.94 0.99 -9.37
C GLU A 67 11.35 1.66 -10.63
N ASP A 68 10.10 1.36 -10.96
CA ASP A 68 9.40 1.84 -12.17
C ASP A 68 8.59 3.13 -11.96
N ILE A 69 8.76 3.83 -10.83
CA ILE A 69 8.05 5.08 -10.55
C ILE A 69 8.47 6.16 -11.57
N ASP A 70 7.50 6.62 -12.36
CA ASP A 70 7.64 7.73 -13.29
C ASP A 70 6.83 8.93 -12.81
N TYR A 71 7.51 9.92 -12.22
CA TYR A 71 6.89 11.13 -11.69
C TYR A 71 6.28 12.06 -12.75
N SER A 72 6.49 11.80 -14.05
CA SER A 72 5.84 12.55 -15.12
C SER A 72 4.41 12.09 -15.42
N ASP A 73 4.05 10.87 -14.99
CA ASP A 73 2.72 10.29 -15.14
C ASP A 73 2.01 10.21 -13.78
N LEU A 74 1.20 11.24 -13.47
CA LEU A 74 0.52 11.35 -12.19
C LEU A 74 -0.48 10.22 -11.93
N ASP A 75 -1.13 9.67 -12.97
CA ASP A 75 -2.09 8.58 -12.80
C ASP A 75 -1.37 7.31 -12.32
N ARG A 76 -0.18 7.02 -12.88
CA ARG A 76 0.67 5.92 -12.41
C ARG A 76 1.25 6.18 -11.02
N VAL A 77 1.59 7.44 -10.70
CA VAL A 77 2.05 7.81 -9.34
C VAL A 77 0.95 7.56 -8.31
N TYR A 78 -0.29 7.99 -8.56
CA TYR A 78 -1.41 7.75 -7.65
C TYR A 78 -1.76 6.26 -7.53
N ALA A 79 -1.62 5.48 -8.61
CA ALA A 79 -1.75 4.03 -8.54
C ALA A 79 -0.67 3.42 -7.65
N THR A 80 0.58 3.89 -7.76
CA THR A 80 1.70 3.42 -6.93
C THR A 80 1.54 3.82 -5.47
N GLU A 81 1.04 5.04 -5.20
CA GLU A 81 0.70 5.50 -3.85
C GLU A 81 -0.23 4.50 -3.15
N ARG A 82 -1.28 4.04 -3.85
CA ARG A 82 -2.24 3.05 -3.34
C ARG A 82 -1.60 1.68 -3.13
N ILE A 83 -0.74 1.26 -4.06
CA ILE A 83 0.02 0.00 -3.93
C ILE A 83 0.89 0.02 -2.67
N LEU A 84 1.59 1.11 -2.38
CA LEU A 84 2.42 1.24 -1.19
C LEU A 84 1.61 1.11 0.10
N VAL A 85 0.39 1.66 0.14
CA VAL A 85 -0.51 1.47 1.29
C VAL A 85 -0.91 -0.01 1.44
N THR A 86 -1.24 -0.70 0.36
CA THR A 86 -1.55 -2.14 0.40
C THR A 86 -0.34 -3.01 0.77
N LEU A 87 0.86 -2.63 0.34
CA LEU A 87 2.10 -3.28 0.75
C LEU A 87 2.36 -3.11 2.25
N LEU A 88 2.16 -1.91 2.80
CA LEU A 88 2.32 -1.67 4.23
C LEU A 88 1.42 -2.55 5.11
N ILE A 89 0.20 -2.84 4.66
CA ILE A 89 -0.73 -3.77 5.35
C ILE A 89 -0.18 -5.21 5.37
N ASN A 90 0.52 -5.61 4.31
CA ASN A 90 1.10 -6.95 4.16
C ASN A 90 2.51 -7.09 4.75
N ALA A 91 3.18 -5.98 5.03
CA ALA A 91 4.59 -5.92 5.37
C ALA A 91 4.85 -6.32 6.82
N GLU A 92 6.00 -6.96 7.03
CA GLU A 92 6.55 -7.12 8.36
C GLU A 92 7.07 -5.75 8.87
N PRO A 93 7.11 -5.53 10.20
CA PRO A 93 7.55 -4.26 10.76
C PRO A 93 8.91 -3.80 10.24
N GLU A 94 9.85 -4.72 10.00
CA GLU A 94 11.20 -4.45 9.47
C GLU A 94 11.18 -3.68 8.14
N ASP A 95 10.17 -3.90 7.31
CA ASP A 95 10.05 -3.32 5.96
C ASP A 95 9.24 -2.02 5.91
N TYR A 96 8.62 -1.61 7.03
CA TYR A 96 7.78 -0.40 7.06
C TYR A 96 8.54 0.85 6.60
N LEU A 97 9.81 1.01 6.97
CA LEU A 97 10.60 2.16 6.52
C LEU A 97 10.87 2.17 5.01
N THR A 98 11.01 0.99 4.40
CA THR A 98 11.22 0.86 2.96
C THR A 98 10.05 1.50 2.21
N TYR A 99 8.81 1.08 2.52
CA TYR A 99 7.63 1.58 1.82
C TYR A 99 7.22 3.00 2.24
N THR A 100 7.32 3.32 3.54
CA THR A 100 6.97 4.68 4.01
C THR A 100 7.91 5.75 3.46
N SER A 101 9.20 5.44 3.25
CA SER A 101 10.14 6.39 2.65
C SER A 101 9.75 6.78 1.22
N VAL A 102 9.36 5.80 0.40
CA VAL A 102 8.88 6.03 -0.97
C VAL A 102 7.55 6.78 -0.95
N LEU A 103 6.63 6.40 -0.06
CA LEU A 103 5.33 7.05 0.07
C LEU A 103 5.48 8.52 0.49
N ARG A 104 6.46 8.86 1.34
CA ARG A 104 6.78 10.26 1.68
C ARG A 104 7.23 11.06 0.45
N ASP A 105 8.13 10.52 -0.37
CA ASP A 105 8.61 11.19 -1.58
C ASP A 105 7.45 11.46 -2.56
N ILE A 106 6.54 10.48 -2.72
CA ILE A 106 5.32 10.67 -3.53
C ILE A 106 4.42 11.76 -2.94
N ILE A 107 4.15 11.74 -1.63
CA ILE A 107 3.31 12.74 -0.95
C ILE A 107 3.89 14.16 -1.15
N GLU A 108 5.20 14.32 -1.00
CA GLU A 108 5.88 15.61 -1.14
C GLU A 108 5.82 16.13 -2.59
N ARG A 109 6.01 15.25 -3.58
CA ARG A 109 5.98 15.62 -5.00
C ARG A 109 4.58 15.91 -5.52
N THR A 110 3.58 15.18 -5.03
CA THR A 110 2.18 15.33 -5.47
C THR A 110 1.41 16.37 -4.64
N ASN A 111 1.92 16.76 -3.47
CA ASN A 111 1.18 17.50 -2.44
C ASN A 111 -0.11 16.80 -1.99
N ASN A 112 -0.20 15.48 -2.18
CA ASN A 112 -1.34 14.68 -1.74
C ASN A 112 -1.11 14.14 -0.33
N PHE A 113 -1.58 14.86 0.69
CA PHE A 113 -1.28 14.55 2.09
C PHE A 113 -2.21 13.51 2.73
N GLN A 114 -3.14 12.91 1.98
CA GLN A 114 -4.17 12.02 2.52
C GLN A 114 -3.60 10.83 3.31
N HIS A 115 -2.48 10.23 2.87
CA HIS A 115 -1.88 9.06 3.52
C HIS A 115 -0.77 9.41 4.53
N LYS A 116 -0.52 10.71 4.77
CA LYS A 116 0.48 11.17 5.73
C LYS A 116 0.24 10.67 7.17
N PRO A 117 -1.01 10.58 7.67
CA PRO A 117 -1.28 9.94 8.96
C PRO A 117 -0.80 8.48 9.02
N ALA A 118 -1.12 7.68 7.98
CA ALA A 118 -0.76 6.27 7.91
C ALA A 118 0.76 6.07 7.92
N VAL A 119 1.49 6.90 7.16
CA VAL A 119 2.96 6.91 7.16
C VAL A 119 3.52 7.03 8.58
N TYR A 120 3.00 7.97 9.39
CA TYR A 120 3.46 8.12 10.77
C TYR A 120 3.10 6.93 11.66
N ALA A 121 1.91 6.36 11.50
CA ALA A 121 1.49 5.20 12.28
C ALA A 121 2.37 3.96 12.01
N PHE A 122 2.64 3.65 10.74
CA PHE A 122 3.54 2.54 10.37
C PHE A 122 4.97 2.77 10.87
N GLU A 123 5.50 3.99 10.76
CA GLU A 123 6.82 4.27 11.35
C GLU A 123 6.82 4.16 12.87
N ALA A 124 5.73 4.56 13.55
CA ALA A 124 5.61 4.39 15.00
C ALA A 124 5.76 2.92 15.39
N LYS A 125 5.06 2.03 14.68
CA LYS A 125 5.19 0.57 14.85
C LYS A 125 6.60 0.08 14.59
N TYR A 126 7.28 0.55 13.54
CA TYR A 126 8.69 0.20 13.29
C TYR A 126 9.57 0.56 14.49
N TYR A 127 9.49 1.80 14.97
CA TYR A 127 10.33 2.25 16.08
C TYR A 127 10.02 1.50 17.37
N LEU A 128 8.76 1.14 17.60
CA LEU A 128 8.37 0.34 18.75
C LEU A 128 8.84 -1.12 18.66
N LEU A 129 8.54 -1.80 17.55
CA LEU A 129 8.72 -3.24 17.41
C LEU A 129 10.15 -3.61 17.04
N VAL A 130 10.79 -2.84 16.16
CA VAL A 130 12.13 -3.14 15.63
C VAL A 130 13.21 -2.43 16.44
N LYS A 131 13.06 -1.12 16.68
CA LYS A 131 14.08 -0.32 17.40
C LYS A 131 13.90 -0.29 18.91
N LYS A 132 12.76 -0.75 19.43
CA LYS A 132 12.42 -0.68 20.85
C LYS A 132 12.47 0.74 21.42
N ASP A 133 12.26 1.75 20.58
CA ASP A 133 12.25 3.17 20.93
C ASP A 133 10.82 3.64 21.14
N LYS A 134 10.34 3.43 22.37
CA LYS A 134 8.98 3.77 22.79
C LYS A 134 8.69 5.28 22.74
N ALA A 135 9.69 6.11 23.03
CA ALA A 135 9.53 7.56 23.04
C ALA A 135 9.31 8.08 21.61
N LYS A 136 10.11 7.60 20.66
CA LYS A 136 9.96 7.95 19.25
C LYS A 136 8.67 7.40 18.64
N ALA A 137 8.31 6.16 18.98
CA ALA A 137 7.03 5.58 18.58
C ALA A 137 5.84 6.43 19.05
N LYS A 138 5.81 6.83 20.33
CA LYS A 138 4.75 7.70 20.84
C LYS A 138 4.69 9.03 20.08
N ALA A 139 5.84 9.69 19.86
CA ALA A 139 5.87 10.96 19.14
C ALA A 139 5.36 10.83 17.68
N LEU A 140 5.56 9.67 17.04
CA LEU A 140 5.05 9.39 15.71
C LEU A 140 3.53 9.11 15.72
N TYR A 141 3.03 8.36 16.70
CA TYR A 141 1.57 8.22 16.90
C TYR A 141 0.88 9.55 17.14
N ASP A 142 1.44 10.40 18.01
CA ASP A 142 0.90 11.74 18.28
C ASP A 142 0.81 12.56 16.96
N LYS A 143 1.80 12.44 16.07
CA LYS A 143 1.76 13.07 14.74
C LYS A 143 0.69 12.46 13.83
N ALA A 144 0.54 11.13 13.82
CA ALA A 144 -0.47 10.46 13.02
C ALA A 144 -1.89 10.95 13.39
N ILE A 145 -2.19 10.99 14.69
CA ILE A 145 -3.46 11.46 15.25
C ILE A 145 -3.69 12.93 14.91
N LEU A 146 -2.68 13.79 15.10
CA LEU A 146 -2.78 15.21 14.77
C LEU A 146 -3.11 15.40 13.28
N PHE A 147 -2.41 14.70 12.38
CA PHE A 147 -2.65 14.82 10.94
C PHE A 147 -4.02 14.29 10.52
N ALA A 148 -4.49 13.19 11.10
CA ALA A 148 -5.84 12.67 10.84
C ALA A 148 -6.91 13.70 11.22
N ASN A 149 -6.78 14.33 12.40
CA ASN A 149 -7.67 15.41 12.83
C ASN A 149 -7.61 16.64 11.90
N MET A 150 -6.42 17.02 11.43
CA MET A 150 -6.28 18.13 10.46
C MET A 150 -6.96 17.85 9.11
N LEU A 151 -7.09 16.57 8.73
CA LEU A 151 -7.84 16.13 7.56
C LEU A 151 -9.34 15.97 7.83
N ASN A 152 -9.81 16.24 9.05
CA ASN A 152 -11.17 15.98 9.54
C ASN A 152 -11.58 14.50 9.46
N ASP A 153 -10.61 13.59 9.57
CA ASP A 153 -10.86 12.15 9.66
C ASP A 153 -10.83 11.69 11.12
N GLU A 154 -11.92 12.00 11.83
CA GLU A 154 -12.09 11.69 13.25
C GLU A 154 -12.04 10.16 13.51
N ALA A 155 -12.62 9.38 12.59
CA ALA A 155 -12.64 7.92 12.71
C ALA A 155 -11.22 7.33 12.66
N LEU A 156 -10.38 7.82 11.74
CA LEU A 156 -8.98 7.40 11.66
C LEU A 156 -8.16 7.87 12.86
N ALA A 157 -8.40 9.10 13.33
CA ALA A 157 -7.72 9.63 14.52
C ALA A 157 -8.02 8.77 15.78
N GLU A 158 -9.29 8.40 15.98
CA GLU A 158 -9.69 7.50 17.06
C GLU A 158 -9.06 6.10 16.96
N GLU A 159 -8.94 5.57 15.74
CA GLU A 159 -8.27 4.28 15.53
C GLU A 159 -6.80 4.35 15.93
N PHE A 160 -6.07 5.40 15.54
CA PHE A 160 -4.69 5.57 15.97
C PHE A 160 -4.53 5.79 17.47
N ILE A 161 -5.50 6.41 18.15
CA ILE A 161 -5.50 6.50 19.62
C ILE A 161 -5.61 5.10 20.22
N ARG A 162 -6.61 4.31 19.81
CA ARG A 162 -6.80 2.92 20.30
C ARG A 162 -5.57 2.06 20.04
N GLU A 163 -5.02 2.15 18.83
CA GLU A 163 -3.83 1.41 18.42
C GLU A 163 -2.60 1.80 19.25
N SER A 164 -2.32 3.09 19.39
CA SER A 164 -1.21 3.62 20.19
C SER A 164 -1.30 3.18 21.65
N GLU A 165 -2.49 3.24 22.26
CA GLU A 165 -2.68 2.79 23.64
C GLU A 165 -2.43 1.30 23.81
N LYS A 166 -2.82 0.47 22.84
CA LYS A 166 -2.59 -0.97 22.86
C LYS A 166 -1.11 -1.27 22.69
N ASP A 167 -0.49 -0.70 21.67
CA ASP A 167 0.89 -0.98 21.30
C ASP A 167 1.86 -0.50 22.39
N LEU A 168 1.64 0.67 22.97
CA LEU A 168 2.49 1.23 24.03
C LEU A 168 2.22 0.65 25.44
N LYS A 169 1.19 -0.17 25.65
CA LYS A 169 1.01 -0.92 26.92
C LYS A 169 1.84 -2.21 26.96
N THR A 170 2.24 -2.70 25.79
CA THR A 170 3.08 -3.89 25.61
C THR A 170 4.55 -3.55 25.89
#